data_AF-A0A953CQG1-F1
#
_entry.id   AF-A0A953CQG1-F1
#
_cell.length_a   1.000
_cell.length_b   1.000
_cell.length_c   1.000
_cell.angle_alpha   90.00
_cell.angle_beta   90.00
_cell.angle_gamma   90.00
#
_symmetry.space_group_name_H-M   'P 1'
#
loop_
_entity.id
_entity.type
_entity.pdbx_description
1 polymer ?
#
loop_
_entity_poly.entity_id
_entity_poly.type
_entity_poly.pdbx_seq_one_letter_code
_entity_poly.pdbx_strand_id
1 'polypeptide(L)'
;MQKLFLAVDRFNTRIGHFFAWLIVALTGLICWEVFSRYALNSPHPWAFDVQIMLYGTLFMMAGAYTLAASGHVRGDILYGFFTP
;
A
#
# COMPACT_ATOMS: atom_id res chain seq x y z
N MET A 1 22.50 -21.28 -7.20
CA MET A 1 21.38 -21.09 -6.25
C MET A 1 21.33 -19.66 -5.69
N GLN A 2 22.37 -19.15 -5.03
CA GLN A 2 22.35 -17.84 -4.37
C GLN A 2 22.04 -16.64 -5.30
N LYS A 3 22.55 -16.64 -6.54
CA LYS A 3 22.23 -15.59 -7.54
C LYS A 3 20.74 -15.51 -7.89
N LEU A 4 20.03 -16.65 -7.80
CA LEU A 4 18.62 -16.74 -8.14
C LEU A 4 17.76 -16.14 -7.03
N PHE A 5 18.08 -16.45 -5.76
CA PHE A 5 17.43 -15.81 -4.60
C PHE A 5 17.62 -14.30 -4.60
N LEU A 6 18.84 -13.81 -4.81
CA LEU A 6 19.12 -12.36 -4.87
C LEU A 6 18.38 -11.66 -6.02
N ALA A 7 18.17 -12.35 -7.14
CA ALA A 7 17.40 -11.82 -8.26
C ALA A 7 15.91 -11.71 -7.92
N VAL A 8 15.35 -12.74 -7.27
CA VAL A 8 13.97 -12.76 -6.80
C VAL A 8 13.73 -11.68 -5.75
N ASP A 9 14.63 -11.52 -4.78
CA ASP A 9 14.53 -10.48 -3.76
C ASP A 9 14.51 -9.10 -4.40
N ARG A 10 15.45 -8.81 -5.31
CA ARG A 10 15.52 -7.53 -6.02
C ARG A 10 14.28 -7.26 -6.87
N PHE A 11 13.74 -8.30 -7.49
CA PHE A 11 12.49 -8.20 -8.25
C PHE A 11 11.31 -7.86 -7.33
N ASN A 12 11.20 -8.53 -6.18
CA ASN A 12 10.14 -8.28 -5.21
C ASN A 12 10.22 -6.86 -4.61
N THR A 13 11.41 -6.39 -4.27
CA THR A 13 11.62 -5.00 -3.80
C THR A 13 11.18 -3.98 -4.85
N ARG A 14 11.49 -4.20 -6.13
CA ARG A 14 11.08 -3.32 -7.23
C ARG A 14 9.56 -3.29 -7.41
N ILE A 15 8.91 -4.43 -7.28
CA ILE A 15 7.44 -4.50 -7.29
C ILE A 15 6.88 -3.64 -6.14
N GLY A 16 7.39 -3.79 -4.91
CA GLY A 16 6.97 -2.98 -3.77
C GLY A 16 7.09 -1.47 -4.04
N HIS A 17 8.23 -1.03 -4.58
CA HIS A 17 8.43 0.38 -4.98
C HIS A 17 7.52 0.84 -6.12
N PHE A 18 7.20 -0.03 -7.08
CA PHE A 18 6.26 0.30 -8.14
C PHE A 18 4.85 0.54 -7.57
N PHE A 19 4.37 -0.35 -6.70
CA PHE A 19 3.06 -0.21 -6.06
C PHE A 19 3.00 0.95 -5.07
N ALA A 20 4.13 1.40 -4.51
CA ALA A 20 4.17 2.61 -3.67
C ALA A 20 3.64 3.86 -4.41
N TRP A 21 3.77 3.93 -5.75
CA TRP A 21 3.21 5.04 -6.54
C TRP A 21 1.69 5.10 -6.54
N LEU A 22 0.99 4.02 -6.17
CA LEU A 22 -0.46 4.03 -6.05
C LEU A 22 -0.94 5.05 -5.00
N ILE A 23 -0.13 5.38 -3.98
CA ILE A 23 -0.52 6.43 -3.02
C ILE A 23 -0.64 7.79 -3.69
N VAL A 24 0.29 8.13 -4.59
CA VAL A 24 0.28 9.41 -5.32
C VAL A 24 -0.94 9.46 -6.25
N ALA A 25 -1.21 8.37 -6.96
CA ALA A 25 -2.39 8.25 -7.82
C ALA A 25 -3.70 8.36 -7.01
N LEU A 26 -3.79 7.67 -5.86
CA LEU A 26 -4.94 7.72 -4.97
C LEU A 26 -5.17 9.13 -4.41
N THR A 27 -4.12 9.79 -3.92
CA THR A 27 -4.19 11.18 -3.44
C THR A 27 -4.68 12.11 -4.55
N GLY A 28 -4.12 11.99 -5.77
CA GLY A 28 -4.57 12.77 -6.92
C GLY A 28 -6.05 12.54 -7.24
N LEU A 29 -6.51 11.30 -7.21
CA LEU A 29 -7.90 10.94 -7.51
C LEU A 29 -8.88 11.45 -6.44
N ILE A 30 -8.47 11.43 -5.16
CA ILE A 30 -9.24 12.04 -4.06
C ILE A 30 -9.32 13.55 -4.23
N CYS A 31 -8.18 14.21 -4.47
CA CYS A 31 -8.14 15.66 -4.70
C CYS A 31 -9.01 16.06 -5.91
N TRP A 32 -8.93 15.31 -7.01
CA TRP A 32 -9.76 15.52 -8.19
C TRP A 32 -11.25 15.38 -7.88
N GLU A 33 -11.67 14.32 -7.19
CA GLU A 33 -13.08 14.12 -6.87
C GLU A 33 -13.62 15.19 -5.93
N VAL A 34 -12.84 15.60 -4.92
CA VAL A 34 -13.18 16.71 -4.03
C VAL A 34 -13.32 18.01 -4.83
N PHE A 35 -12.36 18.32 -5.71
CA PHE A 35 -12.42 19.51 -6.57
C PHE A 35 -13.63 19.47 -7.50
N SER A 36 -13.86 18.37 -8.21
CA SER A 36 -14.98 18.22 -9.14
C SER A 36 -16.33 18.38 -8.44
N ARG A 37 -16.47 17.82 -7.23
CA ARG A 37 -17.69 17.90 -6.45
C ARG A 37 -17.97 19.32 -5.95
N TYR A 38 -16.97 20.00 -5.40
CA TYR A 38 -17.20 21.29 -4.72
C TYR A 38 -16.98 22.51 -5.60
N ALA A 39 -16.05 22.45 -6.56
CA ALA A 39 -15.75 23.58 -7.46
C ALA A 39 -16.52 23.49 -8.79
N LEU A 40 -16.71 22.28 -9.32
CA LEU A 40 -17.38 22.07 -10.62
C LEU A 40 -18.83 21.60 -10.49
N ASN A 41 -19.27 21.24 -9.28
CA ASN A 41 -20.60 20.66 -9.02
C ASN A 41 -20.90 19.42 -9.90
N SER A 42 -19.85 18.65 -10.23
CA SER A 42 -19.90 17.47 -11.10
C SER A 42 -19.31 16.25 -10.38
N PRO A 43 -20.10 15.56 -9.54
CA PRO A 43 -19.62 14.37 -8.84
C PRO A 43 -19.54 13.15 -9.77
N HIS A 44 -18.55 12.29 -9.56
CA HIS A 44 -18.39 11.05 -10.33
C HIS A 44 -18.82 9.83 -9.50
N PRO A 45 -19.81 9.03 -9.94
CA PRO A 45 -20.32 7.90 -9.15
C PRO A 45 -19.28 6.78 -8.96
N TRP A 46 -18.39 6.60 -9.92
CA TRP A 46 -17.36 5.55 -9.91
C TRP A 46 -16.11 5.92 -9.08
N ALA A 47 -15.96 7.18 -8.68
CA ALA A 47 -14.72 7.65 -8.05
C ALA A 47 -14.42 6.88 -6.76
N PHE A 48 -15.45 6.62 -5.96
CA PHE A 48 -15.29 5.88 -4.70
C PHE A 48 -14.81 4.44 -4.93
N ASP A 49 -15.38 3.74 -5.92
CA ASP A 49 -15.00 2.36 -6.24
C ASP A 49 -13.53 2.27 -6.66
N VAL A 50 -13.06 3.21 -7.48
CA VAL A 50 -11.64 3.28 -7.89
C VAL A 50 -10.74 3.59 -6.69
N GLN A 51 -11.14 4.53 -5.82
CA GLN A 51 -10.37 4.89 -4.62
C GLN A 51 -10.20 3.69 -3.68
N ILE A 52 -11.27 2.96 -3.40
CA ILE A 52 -11.22 1.83 -2.47
C ILE A 52 -10.43 0.65 -3.04
N MET A 53 -10.54 0.37 -4.34
CA MET A 53 -9.75 -0.67 -5.01
C MET A 53 -8.25 -0.32 -5.03
N LEU A 54 -7.90 0.94 -5.32
CA LEU A 54 -6.52 1.43 -5.26
C LEU A 54 -5.95 1.34 -3.86
N TYR A 55 -6.72 1.79 -2.86
CA TYR A 55 -6.30 1.74 -1.46
C TYR A 55 -6.11 0.31 -0.96
N GLY A 56 -7.06 -0.60 -1.26
CA GLY A 56 -6.94 -2.02 -0.91
C GLY A 56 -5.71 -2.67 -1.55
N THR A 57 -5.46 -2.39 -2.84
CA THR A 57 -4.26 -2.88 -3.54
C THR A 57 -2.98 -2.36 -2.90
N LEU A 58 -2.92 -1.05 -2.63
CA LEU A 58 -1.77 -0.43 -1.96
C LEU A 58 -1.52 -1.07 -0.59
N PHE A 59 -2.55 -1.25 0.23
CA PHE A 59 -2.44 -1.82 1.57
C PHE A 59 -1.86 -3.24 1.55
N MET A 60 -2.39 -4.11 0.68
CA MET A 60 -1.90 -5.49 0.56
C MET A 60 -0.45 -5.54 0.11
N MET A 61 -0.07 -4.72 -0.87
CA MET A 61 1.31 -4.68 -1.38
C MET A 61 2.29 -4.03 -0.39
N ALA A 62 1.85 -3.02 0.36
CA ALA A 62 2.64 -2.44 1.44
C ALA A 62 2.94 -3.48 2.52
N GLY A 63 1.96 -4.29 2.93
CA GLY A 63 2.16 -5.41 3.86
C GLY A 63 3.16 -6.45 3.32
N ALA A 64 3.02 -6.87 2.06
CA ALA A 64 3.97 -7.80 1.46
C ALA A 64 5.41 -7.23 1.43
N TYR A 65 5.57 -5.95 1.09
CA TYR A 65 6.87 -5.28 1.05
C TYR A 65 7.49 -5.11 2.45
N THR A 66 6.72 -4.69 3.46
CA THR A 66 7.22 -4.56 4.83
C THR A 66 7.60 -5.90 5.44
N LEU A 67 6.89 -6.98 5.10
CA LEU A 67 7.27 -8.34 5.49
C LEU A 67 8.61 -8.75 4.87
N ALA A 68 8.79 -8.52 3.56
CA ALA A 68 10.06 -8.79 2.87
C ALA A 68 11.23 -7.98 3.45
N ALA A 69 10.98 -6.75 3.92
CA ALA A 69 11.97 -5.91 4.58
C ALA A 69 12.17 -6.23 6.08
N SER A 70 11.50 -7.26 6.63
CA SER A 70 11.48 -7.57 8.07
C SER A 70 11.11 -6.37 8.95
N GLY A 71 10.29 -5.46 8.43
CA GLY A 71 9.89 -4.20 9.08
C GLY A 71 8.54 -4.26 9.80
N HIS A 72 7.91 -5.43 9.90
CA HIS A 72 6.70 -5.59 10.69
C HIS A 72 6.99 -5.41 12.18
N VAL A 73 6.26 -4.49 12.81
CA VAL A 73 6.30 -4.34 14.27
C VAL A 73 5.69 -5.58 14.90
N ARG A 74 6.47 -6.28 15.72
CA ARG A 74 5.98 -7.41 16.52
C ARG A 74 5.23 -6.85 17.71
N GLY A 75 3.92 -7.08 17.75
CA GLY A 75 3.05 -6.66 18.86
C GLY A 75 3.13 -7.62 20.04
N ASP A 76 4.32 -7.90 20.56
CA ASP A 76 4.52 -8.85 21.67
C ASP A 76 4.15 -8.24 23.04
N ILE A 77 3.04 -7.50 23.09
CA ILE A 77 2.57 -6.84 24.32
C ILE A 77 2.23 -7.90 25.37
N LEU A 78 1.48 -8.95 24.99
CA LEU A 78 1.11 -10.05 25.89
C LEU A 78 2.31 -10.95 26.22
N TYR A 79 3.19 -11.23 25.25
CA TYR A 79 4.33 -12.12 25.44
C TYR A 79 5.34 -11.57 26.43
N GLY A 80 5.48 -10.24 26.54
CA GLY A 80 6.31 -9.60 27.56
C GLY A 80 5.78 -9.70 29.00
N PHE A 81 4.50 -10.02 29.21
CA PHE A 81 3.90 -10.16 30.54
C PHE A 81 3.94 -11.59 31.09
N PHE A 82 4.21 -12.59 30.25
CA PHE A 82 4.36 -13.97 30.71
C PHE A 82 5.81 -14.24 31.12
N THR A 83 6.01 -14.66 32.36
CA THR A 83 7.31 -15.22 32.81
C THR A 83 7.53 -16.60 32.15
N PRO A 84 8.79 -16.94 31.81
CA PRO A 84 9.15 -18.15 31.08
C PRO A 84 8.69 -19.45 31.75
#